data_AF-A0A914VN81-F1
#
_entry.id   AF-A0A914VN81-F1
#
_cell.length_a   1.000
_cell.length_b   1.000
_cell.length_c   1.000
_cell.angle_alpha   90.00
_cell.angle_beta   90.00
_cell.angle_gamma   90.00
#
_symmetry.space_group_name_H-M   'P 1'
#
loop_
_entity.id
_entity.type
_entity.pdbx_description
1 polymer ?
#
loop_
_entity_poly.entity_id
_entity_poly.type
_entity_poly.pdbx_seq_one_letter_code
_entity_poly.pdbx_strand_id
1 'polypeptide(L)'
;GTTGEPKPVLLNHFQLLNSCLVTGKRLKLDAPNQVLCCPMPIFRGPVMCLAAMATAVFGTPVVYPSALPLPPAIFKSLQEYKLD
;
A
#
# COMPACT_ATOMS: atom_id res chain seq x y z
N GLY A 1 -8.00 -6.89 -15.65
CA GLY A 1 -8.40 -6.73 -17.05
C GLY A 1 -7.20 -6.89 -17.91
N THR A 2 -7.02 -8.06 -18.52
CA THR A 2 -5.91 -8.29 -19.45
C THR A 2 -6.35 -8.80 -20.82
N THR A 3 -7.58 -9.30 -20.98
CA THR A 3 -8.10 -9.75 -22.30
C THR A 3 -9.62 -9.65 -22.48
N GLY A 4 -10.38 -9.03 -21.55
CA GLY A 4 -11.84 -8.92 -21.66
C GLY A 4 -12.44 -7.81 -20.79
N GLU A 5 -13.76 -7.67 -20.88
CA GLU A 5 -14.57 -6.70 -20.12
C GLU A 5 -14.21 -6.67 -18.62
N PRO A 6 -14.19 -5.49 -17.98
CA PRO A 6 -13.84 -5.35 -16.58
C PRO A 6 -14.83 -6.11 -15.70
N LYS A 7 -14.35 -7.21 -15.10
CA LYS A 7 -15.13 -8.01 -14.16
C LYS A 7 -15.02 -7.40 -12.75
N PRO A 8 -16.13 -7.09 -12.07
CA PRO A 8 -16.10 -6.63 -10.69
C PRO A 8 -15.60 -7.75 -9.78
N VAL A 9 -14.83 -7.38 -8.75
CA VAL A 9 -14.35 -8.30 -7.71
C VAL A 9 -15.05 -7.93 -6.42
N LEU A 10 -15.83 -8.87 -5.88
CA LEU A 10 -16.45 -8.73 -4.57
C LEU A 10 -15.49 -9.26 -3.51
N LEU A 11 -15.23 -8.44 -2.48
CA LEU A 11 -14.37 -8.79 -1.37
C LEU A 11 -15.15 -8.67 -0.07
N ASN A 12 -15.18 -9.76 0.69
CA ASN A 12 -15.68 -9.73 2.06
C ASN A 12 -14.60 -9.15 2.99
N HIS A 13 -15.02 -8.58 4.14
CA HIS A 13 -14.10 -8.05 5.15
C HIS A 13 -13.01 -9.05 5.55
N PHE A 14 -13.39 -10.32 5.73
CA PHE A 14 -12.45 -11.39 6.07
C PHE A 14 -11.39 -11.62 4.99
N GLN A 15 -11.80 -11.64 3.71
CA GLN A 15 -10.88 -11.86 2.58
C GLN A 15 -9.89 -10.69 2.45
N LEU A 16 -10.40 -9.46 2.64
CA LEU A 16 -9.59 -8.25 2.62
C LEU A 16 -8.54 -8.28 3.73
N LEU A 17 -8.96 -8.44 4.99
CA LEU A 17 -8.07 -8.42 6.15
C LEU A 17 -7.06 -9.57 6.12
N ASN A 18 -7.47 -10.78 5.74
CA ASN A 18 -6.57 -11.92 5.66
C ASN A 18 -5.46 -11.69 4.62
N SER A 19 -5.82 -11.12 3.46
CA SER A 19 -4.84 -10.76 2.43
C SER A 19 -3.85 -9.70 2.93
N CYS A 20 -4.34 -8.72 3.70
CA CYS A 20 -3.49 -7.68 4.31
C CYS A 20 -2.53 -8.27 5.36
N LEU A 21 -3.01 -9.20 6.19
CA LEU A 21 -2.21 -9.85 7.23
C LEU A 21 -1.10 -10.72 6.63
N VAL A 22 -1.42 -11.52 5.62
CA VAL A 22 -0.44 -12.37 4.93
C VAL A 22 0.59 -11.51 4.20
N THR A 23 0.15 -10.49 3.46
CA THR A 23 1.06 -9.65 2.67
C THR A 23 1.91 -8.75 3.56
N GLY A 24 1.33 -8.18 4.63
CA GLY A 24 2.06 -7.33 5.57
C GLY A 24 3.14 -8.09 6.34
N LYS A 25 2.87 -9.35 6.76
CA LYS A 25 3.91 -10.23 7.32
C LYS A 25 5.04 -10.53 6.32
N ARG A 26 4.70 -10.71 5.03
CA ARG A 26 5.71 -10.94 3.98
C ARG A 26 6.57 -9.70 3.71
N LEU A 27 5.96 -8.52 3.81
CA LEU A 27 6.64 -7.22 3.71
C LEU A 27 7.34 -6.81 5.01
N LYS A 28 7.23 -7.60 6.08
CA LYS A 28 7.79 -7.31 7.41
C LYS A 28 7.33 -5.97 7.97
N LEU A 29 6.05 -5.62 7.75
CA LEU A 29 5.46 -4.39 8.28
C LEU A 29 5.42 -4.35 9.82
N ASP A 30 5.57 -5.51 10.46
CA ASP A 30 5.74 -5.69 11.91
C ASP A 30 7.14 -5.32 12.42
N ALA A 31 8.13 -5.12 11.54
CA ALA A 31 9.47 -4.74 11.95
C ALA A 31 9.53 -3.27 12.44
N PRO A 32 10.33 -2.98 13.48
CA PRO A 32 10.51 -1.63 13.98
C PRO A 32 11.15 -0.73 12.91
N ASN A 33 10.73 0.54 12.88
CA ASN A 33 11.17 1.58 11.94
C ASN A 33 10.80 1.37 10.46
N GLN A 34 9.89 0.45 10.14
CA GLN A 34 9.32 0.37 8.80
C GLN A 34 8.43 1.59 8.53
N VAL A 35 8.58 2.18 7.35
CA VAL A 35 7.68 3.20 6.81
C VAL A 35 7.28 2.73 5.42
N LEU A 36 6.00 2.80 5.06
CA LEU A 36 5.55 2.43 3.73
C LEU A 36 5.36 3.67 2.88
N CYS A 37 6.11 3.82 1.77
CA CYS A 37 5.83 4.86 0.78
C CYS A 37 4.88 4.31 -0.29
N CYS A 38 3.69 4.91 -0.42
CA CYS A 38 2.71 4.54 -1.43
C CYS A 38 2.64 5.61 -2.54
N PRO A 39 3.40 5.46 -3.64
CA PRO A 39 3.32 6.40 -4.76
C PRO A 39 2.04 6.22 -5.59
N MET A 40 1.42 5.04 -5.55
CA MET A 40 0.28 4.74 -6.41
C MET A 40 -1.04 5.24 -5.83
N PRO A 41 -2.03 5.57 -6.68
CA PRO A 41 -3.32 6.03 -6.21
C PRO A 41 -4.09 4.93 -5.47
N ILE A 42 -4.72 5.32 -4.35
CA ILE A 42 -5.38 4.41 -3.41
C ILE A 42 -6.62 3.69 -3.96
N PHE A 43 -7.24 4.18 -5.03
CA PHE A 43 -8.46 3.56 -5.58
C PHE A 43 -8.19 2.19 -6.25
N ARG A 44 -6.93 1.81 -6.46
CA ARG A 44 -6.57 0.49 -6.96
C ARG A 44 -6.62 -0.51 -5.80
N GLY A 45 -7.46 -1.55 -5.93
CA GLY A 45 -7.68 -2.55 -4.88
C GLY A 45 -6.42 -3.03 -4.15
N PRO A 46 -5.37 -3.53 -4.84
CA PRO A 46 -4.15 -3.99 -4.18
C PRO A 46 -3.40 -2.90 -3.42
N VAL A 47 -3.43 -1.67 -3.92
CA VAL A 47 -2.77 -0.52 -3.31
C VAL A 47 -3.49 -0.11 -2.03
N MET A 48 -4.83 -0.05 -2.07
CA MET A 48 -5.66 0.19 -0.88
C MET A 48 -5.39 -0.84 0.21
N CYS A 49 -5.34 -2.12 -0.16
CA CYS A 49 -5.07 -3.21 0.77
C CYS A 49 -3.74 -3.01 1.51
N LEU A 50 -2.68 -2.59 0.81
CA LEU A 50 -1.36 -2.43 1.42
C LEU A 50 -1.20 -1.10 2.15
N ALA A 51 -1.52 0.01 1.48
CA ALA A 51 -1.22 1.35 1.96
C ALA A 51 -2.15 1.84 3.07
N ALA A 52 -3.42 1.40 3.06
CA ALA A 52 -4.41 1.82 4.06
C ALA A 52 -4.72 0.70 5.07
N MET A 53 -4.98 -0.52 4.59
CA MET A 53 -5.46 -1.59 5.47
C MET A 53 -4.32 -2.33 6.18
N ALA A 54 -3.26 -2.74 5.47
CA ALA A 54 -2.16 -3.47 6.10
C ALA A 54 -1.39 -2.60 7.09
N THR A 55 -1.07 -1.35 6.72
CA THR A 55 -0.44 -0.36 7.63
C THR A 55 -1.30 -0.09 8.86
N ALA A 56 -2.63 0.00 8.73
CA ALA A 56 -3.53 0.12 9.88
C ALA A 56 -3.54 -1.12 10.79
N VAL A 57 -3.40 -2.33 10.23
CA VAL A 57 -3.34 -3.58 11.00
C VAL A 57 -2.01 -3.72 11.76
N PHE A 58 -0.89 -3.34 11.14
CA PHE A 58 0.46 -3.48 11.73
C PHE A 58 0.93 -2.23 12.51
N GLY A 59 0.21 -1.11 12.41
CA GLY A 59 0.59 0.16 13.04
C GLY A 59 1.76 0.86 12.34
N THR A 60 2.08 0.46 11.11
CA THR A 60 3.19 1.01 10.33
C THR A 60 2.79 2.37 9.73
N PRO A 61 3.60 3.42 9.87
CA PRO A 61 3.32 4.70 9.21
C PRO A 61 3.38 4.56 7.69
N VAL A 62 2.47 5.27 7.00
CA VAL A 62 2.39 5.33 5.54
C VAL A 62 2.57 6.77 5.05
N VAL A 63 3.36 6.94 3.98
CA VAL A 63 3.64 8.22 3.34
C VAL A 63 3.02 8.23 1.94
N TYR A 64 2.26 9.28 1.65
CA TYR A 64 1.69 9.54 0.34
C TYR A 64 2.39 10.77 -0.27
N PRO A 65 3.29 10.60 -1.24
CA PRO A 65 4.20 11.66 -1.68
C PRO A 65 3.52 12.76 -2.50
N SER A 66 2.51 12.43 -3.30
CA SER A 66 1.78 13.39 -4.14
C SER A 66 0.50 12.76 -4.68
N ALA A 67 -0.50 13.58 -4.99
CA ALA A 67 -1.72 13.14 -5.69
C ALA A 67 -1.43 12.64 -7.13
N LEU A 68 -0.35 13.14 -7.75
CA LEU A 68 0.18 12.62 -9.01
C LEU A 68 1.58 12.04 -8.78
N PRO A 69 1.81 10.73 -9.07
CA PRO A 69 3.11 10.09 -8.92
C PRO A 69 4.05 10.49 -10.06
N LEU A 70 4.58 11.71 -9.96
CA LEU A 70 5.72 12.11 -10.76
C LEU A 70 7.00 11.56 -10.10
N PRO A 71 7.95 11.00 -10.86
CA PRO A 71 9.21 10.50 -10.34
C PRO A 71 9.92 11.43 -9.32
N PRO A 72 10.06 12.76 -9.56
CA PRO A 72 10.73 13.64 -8.60
C PRO A 72 10.06 13.71 -7.22
N ALA A 73 8.72 13.62 -7.15
CA ALA A 73 8.01 13.67 -5.87
C ALA A 73 8.29 12.42 -5.03
N ILE A 74 8.41 11.26 -5.68
CA ILE A 74 8.73 9.98 -5.03
C ILE A 74 10.15 10.03 -4.47
N PHE A 75 11.13 10.43 -5.28
CA PHE A 75 12.53 10.53 -4.80
C PHE A 75 12.68 11.52 -3.64
N LYS A 76 11.97 12.65 -3.69
CA LYS A 76 11.95 13.61 -2.59
C LYS A 76 11.40 12.98 -1.30
N SER A 77 10.27 12.26 -1.37
CA SER A 77 9.71 11.60 -0.20
C SER A 77 10.61 10.51 0.38
N LEU A 78 11.35 9.76 -0.46
CA LEU A 78 12.30 8.76 0.01
C LEU A 78 13.43 9.41 0.82
N GLN A 79 13.96 10.53 0.33
CA GLN A 79 15.01 11.31 1.00
C GLN A 79 14.52 11.95 2.30
N GLU A 80 13.32 12.52 2.30
CA GLU A 80 12.75 13.26 3.44
C GLU A 80 12.40 12.34 4.61
N TYR A 81 11.84 11.16 4.32
CA TYR A 81 11.42 10.19 5.33
C TYR A 81 12.44 9.08 5.59
N LYS A 82 13.64 9.17 5.00
CA LYS A 82 14.73 8.17 5.13
C LYS A 82 14.23 6.74 4.97
N LEU A 83 13.43 6.52 3.93
CA LEU A 83 12.99 5.17 3.58
C LEU A 83 14.16 4.42 2.93
N ASP A 84 14.50 3.27 3.49
CA ASP A 84 15.54 2.35 2.99
C ASP A 84 15.04 1.47 1.83
#